data_AF-A0A1H4V7W0-F1
#
_entry.id   AF-A0A1H4V7W0-F1
#
_cell.length_a   1.000
_cell.length_b   1.000
_cell.length_c   1.000
_cell.angle_alpha   90.00
_cell.angle_beta   90.00
_cell.angle_gamma   90.00
#
_symmetry.space_group_name_H-M   'P 1'
#
loop_
_entity.id
_entity.type
_entity.pdbx_description
1 polymer ?
#
loop_
_entity_poly.entity_id
_entity_poly.type
_entity_poly.pdbx_seq_one_letter_code
_entity_poly.pdbx_strand_id
1 'polypeptide(L)'
;MSHFVFAEQRADPRELHLQRYDNLPEALRQASACERDGLAITGIFVLPAATDLEALKARIRTEFVDADVDAAERLLYSLAD
;
A
#
# COMPACT_ATOMS: atom_id res chain seq x y z
N MET A 1 13.89 1.62 12.22
CA MET A 1 12.53 2.10 12.56
C MET A 1 11.59 1.49 11.54
N SER A 2 10.55 0.78 11.97
CA SER A 2 9.57 0.20 11.04
C SER A 2 8.73 1.32 10.42
N HIS A 3 8.23 1.11 9.21
CA HIS A 3 7.35 2.04 8.52
C HIS A 3 5.96 1.45 8.35
N PHE A 4 4.94 2.31 8.28
CA PHE A 4 3.56 1.92 8.02
C PHE A 4 3.23 2.18 6.56
N VAL A 5 2.63 1.21 5.89
CA VAL A 5 2.39 1.24 4.44
C VAL A 5 1.00 0.74 4.13
N PHE A 6 0.32 1.37 3.18
CA PHE A 6 -0.87 0.82 2.54
C PHE A 6 -0.85 1.18 1.06
N ALA A 7 -1.56 0.41 0.25
CA ALA A 7 -1.86 0.80 -1.12
C ALA A 7 -3.29 1.35 -1.22
N GLU A 8 -3.47 2.37 -2.04
CA GLU A 8 -4.77 2.92 -2.45
C GLU A 8 -4.98 2.70 -3.94
N GLN A 9 -6.20 2.35 -4.33
CA GLN A 9 -6.63 2.24 -5.72
C GLN A 9 -7.69 3.31 -5.99
N ARG A 10 -7.45 4.06 -7.06
CA ARG A 10 -8.34 5.13 -7.52
C ARG A 10 -9.43 4.58 -8.43
N ALA A 11 -10.25 5.48 -8.97
CA ALA A 11 -11.34 5.13 -9.88
C ALA A 11 -10.86 4.35 -11.12
N ASP A 12 -9.60 4.53 -11.53
CA ASP A 12 -8.96 3.63 -12.48
C ASP A 12 -8.39 2.41 -11.71
N PRO A 13 -8.87 1.18 -11.98
CA PRO A 13 -8.36 -0.02 -11.32
C PRO A 13 -6.87 -0.29 -11.60
N ARG A 14 -6.26 0.41 -12.56
CA ARG A 14 -4.81 0.31 -12.85
C ARG A 14 -3.97 1.34 -12.09
N GLU A 15 -4.62 2.32 -11.46
CA GLU A 15 -3.95 3.36 -10.67
C GLU A 15 -3.85 2.95 -9.21
N LEU A 16 -2.83 2.14 -8.92
CA LEU A 16 -2.44 1.75 -7.57
C LEU A 16 -1.27 2.60 -7.05
N HIS A 17 -1.46 3.18 -5.87
CA HIS A 17 -0.47 4.04 -5.21
C HIS A 17 -0.09 3.47 -3.86
N LEU A 18 1.20 3.25 -3.63
CA LEU A 18 1.72 2.89 -2.31
C LEU A 18 2.10 4.15 -1.54
N GLN A 19 1.58 4.26 -0.31
CA GLN A 19 1.86 5.34 0.62
C GLN A 19 2.68 4.81 1.81
N ARG A 20 3.70 5.56 2.25
CA ARG A 20 4.52 5.23 3.43
C ARG A 20 4.44 6.33 4.47
N TYR A 21 4.32 5.93 5.72
CA TYR A 21 4.29 6.79 6.90
C TYR A 21 5.28 6.31 7.95
N ASP A 22 5.85 7.27 8.67
CA ASP A 22 6.80 6.99 9.75
C ASP A 22 6.10 6.66 11.07
N ASN A 23 4.79 6.93 11.17
CA ASN A 23 4.00 6.68 12.36
C ASN A 23 2.59 6.19 12.00
N LEU A 24 2.02 5.37 12.89
CA LEU A 24 0.70 4.78 12.71
C LEU A 24 -0.45 5.80 12.70
N PRO A 25 -0.48 6.84 13.57
CA PRO A 25 -1.57 7.81 13.57
C PRO A 25 -1.74 8.55 12.23
N GLU A 26 -0.64 8.88 11.57
CA GLU A 26 -0.66 9.52 10.26
C GLU A 26 -1.14 8.57 9.16
N ALA A 27 -0.67 7.33 9.18
CA ALA A 27 -1.15 6.28 8.26
C ALA A 27 -2.67 6.07 8.39
N LEU A 28 -3.19 5.98 9.62
CA LEU A 28 -4.62 5.83 9.88
C LEU A 28 -5.42 7.04 9.41
N ARG A 29 -4.91 8.25 9.63
CA ARG A 29 -5.58 9.48 9.18
C ARG A 29 -5.70 9.50 7.66
N GLN A 30 -4.63 9.15 6.94
CA GLN A 30 -4.68 9.12 5.48
C GLN A 30 -5.59 8.00 4.97
N ALA A 31 -5.46 6.78 5.50
CA ALA A 31 -6.30 5.65 5.13
C ALA A 31 -7.80 6.00 5.23
N SER A 32 -8.20 6.61 6.36
CA SER A 32 -9.58 7.06 6.56
C SER A 32 -10.00 8.19 5.60
N ALA A 33 -9.09 9.08 5.22
CA ALA A 33 -9.36 10.10 4.21
C ALA A 33 -9.58 9.47 2.83
N CYS A 34 -8.75 8.49 2.45
CA CYS A 34 -8.87 7.78 1.18
C CYS A 34 -10.20 7.02 1.09
N GLU A 35 -10.60 6.29 2.13
CA GLU A 35 -11.89 5.60 2.17
C GLU A 35 -13.08 6.57 2.05
N ARG A 36 -13.00 7.74 2.71
CA ARG A 36 -14.03 8.78 2.59
C ARG A 36 -14.16 9.36 1.19
N ASP A 37 -13.05 9.41 0.46
CA ASP A 37 -13.00 9.87 -0.93
C ASP A 37 -13.44 8.77 -1.92
N GLY A 38 -13.83 7.58 -1.41
CA GLY A 38 -14.30 6.45 -2.20
C GLY A 38 -13.17 5.61 -2.80
N LEU A 39 -11.94 5.76 -2.30
CA LEU A 39 -10.79 4.96 -2.70
C LEU A 39 -10.80 3.62 -1.98
N ALA A 40 -10.44 2.55 -2.68
CA ALA A 40 -10.20 1.25 -2.06
C ALA A 40 -8.77 1.21 -1.51
N ILE A 41 -8.59 0.67 -0.29
CA ILE A 41 -7.27 0.56 0.35
C ILE A 41 -7.01 -0.87 0.83
N THR A 42 -5.73 -1.26 0.89
CA THR A 42 -5.32 -2.63 1.30
C THR A 42 -5.40 -2.88 2.81
N GLY A 43 -5.58 -1.86 3.64
CA GLY A 43 -5.22 -1.93 5.05
C GLY A 43 -3.75 -1.61 5.30
N ILE A 44 -3.42 -1.34 6.57
CA ILE A 44 -2.11 -0.80 6.98
C ILE A 44 -1.19 -1.94 7.41
N PHE A 45 -0.05 -2.03 6.74
CA PHE A 45 1.01 -2.99 6.98
C PHE A 45 2.21 -2.32 7.65
N VAL A 46 2.91 -3.08 8.49
CA VAL A 46 4.18 -2.65 9.07
C VAL A 46 5.30 -3.29 8.29
N LEU A 47 6.11 -2.50 7.60
CA LEU A 47 7.26 -2.99 6.85
C LEU A 47 8.58 -2.69 7.58
N PRO A 48 9.58 -3.58 7.44
CA PRO A 48 10.94 -3.30 7.89
C PRO A 48 11.51 -2.02 7.26
N ALA A 49 12.37 -1.32 7.99
CA ALA A 49 13.05 -0.10 7.52
C ALA A 49 13.83 -0.30 6.21
N ALA A 50 14.33 -1.52 6.01
CA ALA A 50 15.14 -1.91 4.87
C ALA A 50 14.32 -2.15 3.59
N THR A 51 12.99 -2.14 3.67
CA THR A 51 12.14 -2.40 2.51
C THR A 51 12.12 -1.19 1.57
N ASP A 52 12.63 -1.40 0.36
CA ASP A 52 12.59 -0.40 -0.71
C ASP A 52 11.17 -0.34 -1.33
N LEU A 53 10.48 0.78 -1.11
CA LEU A 53 9.14 1.01 -1.63
C LEU A 53 9.07 1.09 -3.15
N GLU A 54 10.11 1.62 -3.81
CA GLU A 54 10.10 1.78 -5.26
C GLU A 54 10.31 0.43 -5.93
N ALA A 55 11.21 -0.39 -5.37
CA ALA A 55 11.34 -1.80 -5.77
C ALA A 55 10.03 -2.58 -5.51
N LEU A 56 9.35 -2.28 -4.40
CA LEU A 56 8.07 -2.89 -4.04
C LEU A 56 6.95 -2.52 -5.03
N LYS A 57 6.80 -1.23 -5.35
CA LYS A 57 5.86 -0.73 -6.37
C LYS A 57 6.15 -1.34 -7.74
N ALA A 58 7.44 -1.42 -8.11
CA ALA A 58 7.85 -2.03 -9.37
C ALA A 58 7.50 -3.52 -9.41
N ARG A 59 7.71 -4.26 -8.31
CA ARG A 59 7.28 -5.67 -8.20
C ARG A 59 5.78 -5.82 -8.33
N ILE A 60 4.98 -4.99 -7.64
CA ILE A 60 3.51 -5.04 -7.75
C ILE A 60 3.07 -4.82 -9.21
N ARG A 61 3.63 -3.82 -9.90
CA ARG A 61 3.32 -3.55 -11.31
C ARG A 61 3.80 -4.65 -12.27
N THR A 62 4.88 -5.35 -11.92
CA THR A 62 5.48 -6.39 -12.79
C THR A 62 4.82 -7.74 -12.60
N GLU A 63 4.53 -8.11 -11.35
CA GLU A 63 3.89 -9.39 -10.99
C GLU A 63 2.39 -9.36 -11.26
N PHE A 64 1.75 -8.18 -11.21
CA PHE A 64 0.32 -8.02 -11.44
C PHE A 64 0.08 -7.02 -12.57
N VAL A 65 -0.19 -7.55 -13.77
CA VAL A 65 -0.43 -6.79 -15.01
C VAL A 65 -1.62 -5.82 -14.87
N ASP A 66 -2.60 -6.19 -14.06
CA ASP A 66 -3.65 -5.31 -13.54
C ASP A 66 -3.52 -5.29 -12.00
N ALA A 67 -2.60 -4.47 -11.48
CA ALA A 67 -2.34 -4.38 -10.04
C ALA A 67 -3.55 -3.79 -9.31
N ASP A 68 -4.38 -4.67 -8.75
CA ASP A 68 -5.48 -4.30 -7.87
C ASP A 68 -5.05 -4.29 -6.39
N VAL A 69 -5.96 -3.82 -5.54
CA VAL A 69 -5.77 -3.75 -4.09
C VAL A 69 -5.47 -5.14 -3.51
N ASP A 70 -6.17 -6.18 -3.96
CA ASP A 70 -6.00 -7.55 -3.44
C ASP A 70 -4.59 -8.10 -3.73
N ALA A 71 -4.06 -7.85 -4.92
CA ALA A 71 -2.70 -8.22 -5.32
C ALA A 71 -1.65 -7.50 -4.47
N ALA A 72 -1.82 -6.19 -4.29
CA ALA A 72 -0.94 -5.40 -3.44
C ALA A 72 -1.00 -5.85 -1.98
N GLU A 73 -2.19 -6.16 -1.47
CA GLU A 73 -2.41 -6.67 -0.12
C GLU A 73 -1.66 -7.98 0.12
N ARG A 74 -1.81 -8.96 -0.79
CA ARG A 74 -1.10 -10.26 -0.69
C ARG A 74 0.42 -10.08 -0.62
N LEU A 75 0.96 -9.20 -1.44
CA LEU A 75 2.40 -8.98 -1.50
C LEU A 75 2.90 -8.22 -0.26
N LEU A 76 2.16 -7.23 0.22
CA LEU A 76 2.44 -6.53 1.48
C LEU A 76 2.40 -7.48 2.68
N TYR A 77 1.40 -8.37 2.73
CA TYR A 77 1.27 -9.38 3.77
C TYR A 77 2.49 -10.31 3.82
N SER A 78 3.01 -10.73 2.66
CA SER A 78 4.20 -11.59 2.57
C SER A 78 5.50 -10.96 3.07
N LEU A 79 5.54 -9.63 3.21
CA LEU A 79 6.71 -8.85 3.64
C LEU A 79 6.61 -8.34 5.07
N ALA A 80 5.43 -8.47 5.69
CA ALA A 80 5.17 -8.07 7.06
C ALA A 80 5.43 -9.20 8.08
N ASP A 81 5.67 -10.43 7.61
CA ASP A 81 6.13 -11.61 8.37
C ASP A 81 7.67 -11.61 8.50
#